data_AF-A0AAV2BUZ1-F1
#
_entry.id   AF-A0AAV2BUZ1-F1
#
_cell.length_a   1.000
_cell.length_b   1.000
_cell.length_c   1.000
_cell.angle_alpha   90.00
_cell.angle_beta   90.00
_cell.angle_gamma   90.00
#
_symmetry.space_group_name_H-M   'P 1'
#
loop_
_entity.id
_entity.type
_entity.pdbx_description
1 polymer ?
#
loop_
_entity_poly.entity_id
_entity_poly.type
_entity_poly.pdbx_seq_one_letter_code
_entity_poly.pdbx_strand_id
1 'polypeptide(L)'
;MRPKRPGSKFRKIKRHKGEENKKLASALGNWLINEEEEEQSIVESDKTNNIMLHYRSETILERSNIQIVPTEVVPNYDEGSGVQAHIFKINDLAKFVPCAAHSLNLVGVHAAEVSVIMISFFGKVLEFFNFFSLSTLRWEALLSSIKTTLKRHCDTRWSSRRQAVTALKKNLPSIHKLLQHMTDKSNNWTTDTASGAMILLRQIDFEFVCLLEMWSEVLVNLDCTNKSLQGKSATID
;
A
#
# COMPACT_ATOMS: atom_id res chain seq x y z
N MET A 1 -5.74 65.38 -31.78
CA MET A 1 -5.68 64.89 -30.38
C MET A 1 -4.98 63.53 -30.37
N ARG A 2 -3.85 63.37 -29.66
CA ARG A 2 -3.17 62.06 -29.51
C ARG A 2 -3.85 61.26 -28.40
N PRO A 3 -4.14 59.95 -28.57
CA PRO A 3 -4.76 59.16 -27.51
C PRO A 3 -3.77 58.95 -26.36
N LYS A 4 -4.23 59.17 -25.12
CA LYS A 4 -3.44 58.89 -23.91
C LYS A 4 -3.14 57.38 -23.84
N ARG A 5 -1.85 57.02 -23.80
CA ARG A 5 -1.40 55.62 -23.70
C ARG A 5 -1.94 54.97 -22.42
N PRO A 6 -2.50 53.74 -22.45
CA PRO A 6 -2.97 53.03 -21.27
C PRO A 6 -1.78 52.39 -20.52
N GLY A 7 -0.87 53.22 -19.99
CA GLY A 7 0.41 52.76 -19.43
C GLY A 7 0.40 52.43 -17.94
N SER A 8 -0.49 53.04 -17.13
CA SER A 8 -0.40 52.96 -15.67
C SER A 8 -1.15 51.77 -15.06
N LYS A 9 -2.36 51.46 -15.56
CA LYS A 9 -3.20 50.34 -15.07
C LYS A 9 -2.58 48.98 -15.39
N PHE A 10 -2.08 48.78 -16.60
CA PHE A 10 -1.41 47.53 -17.01
C PHE A 10 -0.08 47.28 -16.28
N ARG A 11 0.69 48.33 -15.98
CA ARG A 11 1.93 48.20 -15.18
C ARG A 11 1.64 47.82 -13.72
N LYS A 12 0.56 48.35 -13.13
CA LYS A 12 0.13 47.95 -11.77
C LYS A 12 -0.30 46.49 -11.71
N ILE A 13 -1.05 46.00 -12.70
CA ILE A 13 -1.49 44.60 -12.77
C ILE A 13 -0.30 43.65 -12.96
N LYS A 14 0.66 44.00 -13.83
CA LYS A 14 1.89 43.19 -14.01
C LYS A 14 2.78 43.17 -12.75
N ARG A 15 2.88 44.29 -12.03
CA ARG A 15 3.62 44.34 -10.75
C ARG A 15 2.93 43.50 -9.68
N HIS A 16 1.61 43.61 -9.53
CA HIS A 16 0.84 42.84 -8.56
C HIS A 16 0.93 41.33 -8.80
N LYS A 17 0.81 40.88 -10.06
CA LYS A 17 1.03 39.47 -10.43
C LYS A 17 2.46 38.99 -10.20
N GLY A 18 3.45 39.86 -10.40
CA GLY A 18 4.85 39.56 -10.10
C GLY A 18 5.11 39.40 -8.60
N GLU A 19 4.45 40.20 -7.76
CA GLU A 19 4.51 40.08 -6.30
C GLU A 19 3.76 38.85 -5.76
N GLU A 20 2.61 38.51 -6.33
CA GLU A 20 1.88 37.26 -6.02
C GLU A 20 2.70 36.02 -6.40
N ASN A 21 3.33 36.02 -7.57
CA ASN A 21 4.18 34.89 -7.99
C ASN A 21 5.42 34.74 -7.10
N LYS A 22 5.99 35.85 -6.60
CA LYS A 22 7.10 35.79 -5.63
C LYS A 22 6.65 35.24 -4.26
N LYS A 23 5.44 35.61 -3.80
CA LYS A 23 4.84 35.06 -2.58
C LYS A 23 4.54 33.57 -2.73
N LEU A 24 4.03 33.14 -3.88
CA LEU A 24 3.79 31.72 -4.17
C LEU A 24 5.08 30.91 -4.24
N ALA A 25 6.13 31.44 -4.87
CA ALA A 25 7.43 30.78 -4.93
C ALA A 25 8.07 30.64 -3.53
N SER A 26 7.95 31.66 -2.69
CA SER A 26 8.41 31.61 -1.29
C SER A 26 7.59 30.64 -0.44
N ALA A 27 6.27 30.59 -0.65
CA ALA A 27 5.40 29.65 0.07
C ALA A 27 5.68 28.19 -0.35
N LEU A 28 5.94 27.95 -1.64
CA LEU A 28 6.35 26.63 -2.15
C LEU A 28 7.72 26.23 -1.62
N GLY A 29 8.68 27.15 -1.53
CA GLY A 29 9.99 26.88 -0.94
C GLY A 29 9.88 26.51 0.55
N ASN A 30 9.10 27.26 1.32
CA ASN A 30 8.87 26.95 2.74
C ASN A 30 8.10 25.64 2.92
N TRP A 31 7.16 25.33 2.02
CA TRP A 31 6.43 24.06 2.04
C TRP A 31 7.34 22.87 1.76
N LEU A 32 8.25 23.00 0.78
CA LEU A 32 9.24 21.96 0.44
C LEU A 32 10.23 21.71 1.59
N ILE A 33 10.69 22.78 2.26
CA ILE A 33 11.60 22.67 3.42
C ILE A 33 10.89 21.97 4.58
N ASN A 34 9.63 22.33 4.86
CA ASN A 34 8.84 21.66 5.91
C ASN A 34 8.58 20.18 5.57
N GLU A 35 8.38 19.84 4.29
CA GLU A 35 8.20 18.46 3.82
C GLU A 35 9.50 17.66 3.96
N GLU A 36 10.67 18.25 3.66
CA GLU A 36 11.99 17.63 3.88
C GLU A 36 12.32 17.45 5.38
N GLU A 37 11.97 18.42 6.24
CA GLU A 37 12.13 18.30 7.69
C GLU A 37 11.18 17.24 8.28
N GLU A 38 9.94 17.15 7.78
CA GLU A 38 8.97 16.13 8.16
C GLU A 38 9.46 14.74 7.71
N GLU A 39 9.96 14.60 6.48
CA GLU A 39 10.59 13.38 5.97
C GLU A 39 11.83 12.96 6.78
N GLN A 40 12.68 13.91 7.18
CA GLN A 40 13.83 13.61 8.06
C GLN A 40 13.38 13.18 9.46
N SER A 41 12.35 13.83 10.02
CA SER A 41 11.78 13.43 11.32
C SER A 41 11.15 12.03 11.26
N ILE A 42 10.52 11.67 10.14
CA ILE A 42 9.96 10.34 9.86
C ILE A 42 11.10 9.33 9.74
N VAL A 43 12.19 9.65 9.03
CA VAL A 43 13.36 8.77 8.91
C VAL A 43 14.03 8.55 10.27
N GLU A 44 14.08 9.55 11.14
CA GLU A 44 14.71 9.45 12.47
C GLU A 44 13.80 8.73 13.48
N SER A 45 12.48 8.96 13.40
CA SER A 45 11.45 8.16 14.05
C SER A 45 11.51 6.70 13.57
N ASP A 46 11.69 6.46 12.28
CA ASP A 46 11.82 5.12 11.68
C ASP A 46 13.12 4.42 12.09
N LYS A 47 14.24 5.14 12.27
CA LYS A 47 15.48 4.58 12.84
C LYS A 47 15.27 4.17 14.30
N THR A 48 14.64 5.03 15.10
CA THR A 48 14.37 4.78 16.52
C THR A 48 13.35 3.66 16.69
N ASN A 49 12.32 3.64 15.85
CA ASN A 49 11.34 2.56 15.74
C ASN A 49 12.00 1.28 15.22
N ASN A 50 12.97 1.33 14.29
CA ASN A 50 13.71 0.14 13.86
C ASN A 50 14.53 -0.44 15.00
N ILE A 51 15.24 0.38 15.78
CA ILE A 51 16.02 -0.07 16.93
C ILE A 51 15.09 -0.66 18.00
N MET A 52 13.98 0.01 18.29
CA MET A 52 12.97 -0.47 19.24
C MET A 52 12.23 -1.72 18.73
N LEU A 53 12.00 -1.85 17.42
CA LEU A 53 11.40 -3.03 16.79
C LEU A 53 12.38 -4.19 16.70
N HIS A 54 13.69 -3.94 16.53
CA HIS A 54 14.74 -4.96 16.59
C HIS A 54 14.84 -5.54 18.01
N TYR A 55 14.84 -4.66 19.02
CA TYR A 55 14.83 -5.06 20.43
C TYR A 55 13.50 -5.75 20.81
N ARG A 56 12.39 -5.33 20.21
CA ARG A 56 11.06 -5.94 20.40
C ARG A 56 10.94 -7.27 19.65
N SER A 57 11.60 -7.45 18.51
CA SER A 57 11.64 -8.71 17.78
C SER A 57 12.52 -9.73 18.50
N GLU A 58 13.65 -9.30 19.06
CA GLU A 58 14.50 -10.15 19.91
C GLU A 58 13.72 -10.62 21.16
N THR A 59 12.97 -9.72 21.81
CA THR A 59 12.13 -10.09 22.96
C THR A 59 10.85 -10.86 22.61
N ILE A 60 10.27 -10.71 21.40
CA ILE A 60 9.14 -11.53 20.92
C ILE A 60 9.62 -12.94 20.53
N LEU A 61 10.82 -13.08 19.96
CA LEU A 61 11.43 -14.39 19.69
C LEU A 61 11.75 -15.13 20.99
N GLU A 62 12.23 -14.43 22.03
CA GLU A 62 12.44 -15.04 23.37
C GLU A 62 11.13 -15.37 24.11
N ARG A 63 10.09 -14.54 23.99
CA ARG A 63 8.83 -14.70 24.75
C ARG A 63 7.78 -15.58 24.08
N SER A 64 7.90 -15.84 22.78
CA SER A 64 6.90 -16.62 22.05
C SER A 64 7.02 -18.12 22.28
N ASN A 65 8.11 -18.61 22.90
CA ASN A 65 8.39 -20.04 23.04
C ASN A 65 8.17 -20.80 21.72
N ILE A 66 8.30 -20.08 20.59
CA ILE A 66 8.42 -20.69 19.28
C ILE A 66 9.83 -21.23 19.30
N GLN A 67 9.94 -22.47 19.75
CA GLN A 67 11.03 -23.34 19.39
C GLN A 67 11.11 -23.24 17.86
N ILE A 68 12.04 -22.45 17.36
CA ILE A 68 12.64 -22.74 16.07
C ILE A 68 13.38 -24.04 16.35
N VAL A 69 12.64 -25.15 16.26
CA VAL A 69 13.21 -26.48 16.24
C VAL A 69 14.21 -26.39 15.10
N PRO A 70 15.54 -26.49 15.36
CA PRO A 70 16.47 -26.76 14.28
C PRO A 70 15.86 -27.96 13.61
N THR A 71 15.56 -27.89 12.31
CA THR A 71 14.99 -29.00 11.57
C THR A 71 15.99 -30.17 11.68
N GLU A 72 15.92 -30.93 12.77
CA GLU A 72 16.46 -32.26 12.88
C GLU A 72 15.76 -32.98 11.75
N VAL A 73 16.54 -33.20 10.69
CA VAL A 73 16.32 -34.05 9.54
C VAL A 73 14.97 -34.76 9.66
N VAL A 74 13.89 -34.12 9.19
CA VAL A 74 12.57 -34.74 9.15
C VAL A 74 12.70 -35.86 8.13
N PRO A 75 12.71 -37.15 8.53
CA PRO A 75 12.72 -38.23 7.56
C PRO A 75 11.27 -38.31 7.06
N ASN A 76 11.10 -38.22 5.74
CA ASN A 76 9.85 -38.32 4.99
C ASN A 76 9.17 -36.98 4.63
N TYR A 77 9.81 -36.23 3.74
CA TYR A 77 9.11 -35.47 2.71
C TYR A 77 9.37 -36.16 1.35
N ASP A 78 8.29 -36.60 0.72
CA ASP A 78 8.13 -37.23 -0.60
C ASP A 78 9.42 -37.47 -1.42
N GLU A 79 9.78 -38.74 -1.58
CA GLU A 79 10.95 -39.19 -2.34
C GLU A 79 10.83 -38.83 -3.83
N GLY A 80 11.39 -37.67 -4.23
CA GLY A 80 12.15 -37.60 -5.48
C GLY A 80 11.70 -36.66 -6.60
N SER A 81 10.72 -35.76 -6.41
CA SER A 81 10.25 -34.88 -7.51
C SER A 81 10.60 -33.39 -7.37
N GLY A 82 11.14 -32.93 -6.23
CA GLY A 82 11.49 -31.53 -6.00
C GLY A 82 12.87 -31.11 -6.57
N VAL A 83 13.02 -29.84 -6.95
CA VAL A 83 14.31 -29.26 -7.39
C VAL A 83 15.42 -29.50 -6.37
N GLN A 84 15.09 -29.37 -5.08
CA GLN A 84 16.01 -29.66 -3.99
C GLN A 84 16.49 -31.13 -4.03
N ALA A 85 15.57 -32.09 -4.14
CA ALA A 85 15.91 -33.51 -4.22
C ALA A 85 16.76 -33.84 -5.46
N HIS A 86 16.52 -33.17 -6.59
CA HIS A 86 17.34 -33.32 -7.78
C HIS A 86 18.77 -32.77 -7.59
N ILE A 87 18.92 -31.61 -6.95
CA ILE A 87 20.24 -31.02 -6.64
C ILE A 87 21.02 -31.93 -5.68
N PHE A 88 20.37 -32.47 -4.64
CA PHE A 88 21.00 -33.41 -3.71
C PHE A 88 21.41 -34.73 -4.36
N LYS A 89 20.66 -35.21 -5.37
CA LYS A 89 21.06 -36.39 -6.17
C LYS A 89 22.32 -36.14 -7.00
N ILE A 90 22.56 -34.90 -7.44
CA ILE A 90 23.74 -34.51 -8.22
C ILE A 90 24.94 -34.24 -7.29
N ASN A 91 24.69 -33.62 -6.14
CA ASN A 91 25.71 -33.27 -5.15
C ASN A 91 25.13 -33.39 -3.74
N ASP A 92 25.53 -34.44 -3.02
CA ASP A 92 25.10 -34.74 -1.65
C ASP A 92 25.67 -33.75 -0.62
N LEU A 93 26.72 -33.00 -0.97
CA LEU A 93 27.30 -31.93 -0.15
C LEU A 93 26.61 -30.57 -0.34
N ALA A 94 25.64 -30.46 -1.25
CA ALA A 94 24.89 -29.22 -1.44
C ALA A 94 24.15 -28.85 -0.14
N LYS A 95 24.29 -27.60 0.32
CA LYS A 95 23.52 -27.10 1.47
C LYS A 95 22.32 -26.33 0.98
N PHE A 96 21.13 -26.71 1.44
CA PHE A 96 19.91 -25.94 1.19
C PHE A 96 19.70 -24.93 2.30
N VAL A 97 19.53 -23.66 1.94
CA VAL A 97 19.20 -22.58 2.88
C VAL A 97 17.82 -22.02 2.50
N PRO A 98 16.81 -22.11 3.38
CA PRO A 98 15.51 -21.51 3.13
C PRO A 98 15.62 -20.00 2.93
N CYS A 99 14.87 -19.44 1.97
CA CYS A 99 14.85 -18.00 1.76
C CYS A 99 13.96 -17.33 2.82
N ALA A 100 14.56 -16.49 3.68
CA ALA A 100 13.83 -15.75 4.71
C ALA A 100 12.75 -14.83 4.10
N ALA A 101 13.05 -14.15 2.98
CA ALA A 101 12.08 -13.32 2.26
C ALA A 101 10.90 -14.14 1.71
N HIS A 102 11.15 -15.37 1.25
CA HIS A 102 10.08 -16.28 0.81
C HIS A 102 9.21 -16.73 1.99
N SER A 103 9.86 -17.09 3.10
CA SER A 103 9.16 -17.50 4.34
C SER A 103 8.28 -16.36 4.88
N LEU A 104 8.80 -15.13 4.87
CA LEU A 104 8.03 -13.93 5.23
C LEU A 104 6.83 -13.72 4.28
N ASN A 105 7.00 -13.97 2.98
CA ASN A 105 5.88 -13.91 2.04
C ASN A 105 4.79 -14.92 2.38
N LEU A 106 5.16 -16.16 2.72
CA LEU A 106 4.20 -17.19 3.13
C LEU A 106 3.45 -16.80 4.41
N VAL A 107 4.16 -16.28 5.42
CA VAL A 107 3.53 -15.80 6.66
C VAL A 107 2.52 -14.69 6.37
N GLY A 108 2.88 -13.72 5.55
CA GLY A 108 1.97 -12.62 5.17
C GLY A 108 0.75 -13.11 4.39
N VAL A 109 0.91 -14.12 3.53
CA VAL A 109 -0.21 -14.74 2.80
C VAL A 109 -1.14 -15.48 3.76
N HIS A 110 -0.60 -16.33 4.62
CA HIS A 110 -1.41 -17.10 5.57
C HIS A 110 -2.08 -16.20 6.61
N ALA A 111 -1.45 -15.12 7.06
CA ALA A 111 -2.07 -14.17 7.98
C ALA A 111 -3.30 -13.47 7.35
N ALA A 112 -3.29 -13.24 6.04
CA ALA A 112 -4.44 -12.69 5.31
C ALA A 112 -5.59 -13.71 5.13
N GLU A 113 -5.31 -15.00 5.33
CA GLU A 113 -6.21 -16.12 5.10
C GLU A 113 -6.58 -16.86 6.39
N VAL A 114 -6.06 -16.42 7.55
CA VAL A 114 -6.20 -17.11 8.84
C VAL A 114 -7.63 -17.11 9.37
N SER A 115 -8.44 -16.13 8.99
CA SER A 115 -9.81 -15.99 9.47
C SER A 115 -10.75 -15.52 8.37
N VAL A 116 -12.03 -15.90 8.52
CA VAL A 116 -13.11 -15.47 7.64
C VAL A 116 -13.21 -13.95 7.55
N ILE A 117 -12.90 -13.24 8.65
CA ILE A 117 -12.91 -11.78 8.69
C ILE A 117 -11.82 -11.21 7.77
N MET A 118 -10.60 -11.75 7.82
CA MET A 118 -9.50 -11.30 6.96
C MET A 118 -9.75 -11.63 5.49
N ILE A 119 -10.23 -12.85 5.21
CA ILE A 119 -10.59 -13.29 3.87
C ILE A 119 -11.67 -12.36 3.29
N SER A 120 -12.71 -12.07 4.08
CA SER A 120 -13.79 -11.17 3.68
C SER A 120 -13.29 -9.75 3.46
N PHE A 121 -12.40 -9.25 4.32
CA PHE A 121 -11.79 -7.92 4.16
C PHE A 121 -11.01 -7.81 2.85
N PHE A 122 -10.10 -8.74 2.55
CA PHE A 122 -9.37 -8.71 1.29
C PHE A 122 -10.30 -8.93 0.09
N GLY A 123 -11.34 -9.76 0.23
CA GLY A 123 -12.42 -9.86 -0.75
C GLY A 123 -13.07 -8.52 -1.07
N LYS A 124 -13.48 -7.76 -0.04
CA LYS A 124 -14.03 -6.39 -0.20
C LYS A 124 -13.03 -5.48 -0.92
N VAL A 125 -11.75 -5.47 -0.54
CA VAL A 125 -10.70 -4.66 -1.21
C VAL A 125 -10.63 -4.99 -2.71
N LEU A 126 -10.74 -6.26 -3.09
CA LEU A 126 -10.76 -6.69 -4.49
C LEU A 126 -12.04 -6.23 -5.21
N GLU A 127 -13.18 -6.31 -4.55
CA GLU A 127 -14.47 -5.86 -5.09
C GLU A 127 -14.48 -4.39 -5.46
N PHE A 128 -13.87 -3.51 -4.66
CA PHE A 128 -13.67 -2.10 -5.05
C PHE A 128 -12.95 -1.98 -6.40
N PHE A 129 -11.83 -2.70 -6.58
CA PHE A 129 -11.09 -2.68 -7.84
C PHE A 129 -11.91 -3.25 -8.99
N ASN A 130 -12.56 -4.40 -8.80
CA ASN A 130 -13.35 -5.07 -9.83
C ASN A 130 -14.54 -4.21 -10.25
N PHE A 131 -15.22 -3.55 -9.31
CA PHE A 131 -16.34 -2.67 -9.63
C PHE A 131 -15.89 -1.60 -10.62
N PHE A 132 -14.84 -0.84 -10.35
CA PHE A 132 -14.43 0.20 -11.32
C PHE A 132 -13.85 -0.37 -12.61
N SER A 133 -12.99 -1.40 -12.54
CA SER A 133 -12.27 -1.92 -13.72
C SER A 133 -13.17 -2.67 -14.72
N LEU A 134 -14.31 -3.20 -14.28
CA LEU A 134 -15.22 -3.94 -15.15
C LEU A 134 -16.09 -3.05 -16.05
N SER A 135 -16.02 -1.71 -15.95
CA SER A 135 -16.54 -0.85 -17.03
C SER A 135 -15.69 0.39 -17.26
N THR A 136 -15.49 0.74 -18.52
CA THR A 136 -14.70 1.90 -18.94
C THR A 136 -15.24 3.20 -18.36
N LEU A 137 -16.57 3.38 -18.37
CA LEU A 137 -17.22 4.56 -17.81
C LEU A 137 -16.97 4.71 -16.30
N ARG A 138 -17.06 3.61 -15.53
CA ARG A 138 -16.78 3.65 -14.08
C ARG A 138 -15.29 3.89 -13.82
N TRP A 139 -14.43 3.28 -14.62
CA TRP A 139 -12.99 3.49 -14.53
C TRP A 139 -12.59 4.94 -14.81
N GLU A 140 -13.14 5.56 -15.85
CA GLU A 140 -12.90 6.98 -16.17
C GLU A 140 -13.39 7.91 -15.05
N ALA A 141 -14.57 7.63 -14.49
CA ALA A 141 -15.09 8.37 -13.34
C ALA A 141 -14.23 8.21 -12.07
N LEU A 142 -13.63 7.04 -11.87
CA LEU A 142 -12.64 6.83 -10.82
C LEU A 142 -11.41 7.70 -11.06
N LEU A 143 -10.81 7.62 -12.26
CA LEU A 143 -9.59 8.35 -12.60
C LEU A 143 -9.77 9.88 -12.54
N SER A 144 -10.97 10.40 -12.80
CA SER A 144 -11.26 11.83 -12.61
C SER A 144 -11.39 12.23 -11.13
N SER A 145 -11.68 11.27 -10.25
CA SER A 145 -11.91 11.49 -8.82
C SER A 145 -10.65 11.30 -7.96
N ILE A 146 -9.67 10.52 -8.42
CA ILE A 146 -8.47 10.15 -7.64
C ILE A 146 -7.18 10.43 -8.41
N LYS A 147 -6.13 10.87 -7.71
CA LYS A 147 -4.81 11.20 -8.32
C LYS A 147 -3.96 9.99 -8.67
N THR A 148 -4.38 8.80 -8.26
CA THR A 148 -3.65 7.53 -8.41
C THR A 148 -4.60 6.48 -8.96
N THR A 149 -4.20 5.22 -9.00
CA THR A 149 -5.08 4.12 -9.45
C THR A 149 -5.28 3.11 -8.34
N LEU A 150 -6.51 2.58 -8.24
CA LEU A 150 -6.74 1.37 -7.48
C LEU A 150 -5.94 0.21 -8.08
N LYS A 151 -5.53 -0.72 -7.23
CA LYS A 151 -4.72 -1.86 -7.62
C LYS A 151 -5.48 -3.15 -7.35
N ARG A 152 -5.46 -4.05 -8.32
CA ARG A 152 -5.81 -5.45 -8.08
C ARG A 152 -4.71 -6.07 -7.23
N HIS A 153 -5.09 -6.76 -6.16
CA HIS A 153 -4.13 -7.61 -5.47
C HIS A 153 -4.15 -9.04 -6.02
N CYS A 154 -3.12 -9.82 -5.69
CA CYS A 154 -3.06 -11.26 -5.94
C CYS A 154 -2.85 -12.00 -4.63
N ASP A 155 -3.42 -13.21 -4.54
CA ASP A 155 -3.47 -13.95 -3.29
C ASP A 155 -2.12 -14.50 -2.85
N THR A 156 -1.20 -14.69 -3.81
CA THR A 156 0.11 -15.30 -3.55
C THR A 156 1.22 -14.30 -3.21
N ARG A 157 0.98 -12.99 -3.36
CA ARG A 157 2.01 -11.95 -3.13
C ARG A 157 1.48 -10.86 -2.22
N TRP A 158 1.95 -10.83 -0.97
CA TRP A 158 1.57 -9.79 -0.01
C TRP A 158 1.94 -8.38 -0.49
N SER A 159 3.00 -8.23 -1.31
CA SER A 159 3.40 -6.94 -1.89
C SER A 159 2.31 -6.34 -2.80
N SER A 160 1.53 -7.19 -3.46
CA SER A 160 0.38 -6.80 -4.27
C SER A 160 -0.80 -6.39 -3.37
N ARG A 161 -1.02 -7.10 -2.25
CA ARG A 161 -1.99 -6.71 -1.21
C ARG A 161 -1.64 -5.35 -0.59
N ARG A 162 -0.35 -5.09 -0.28
CA ARG A 162 0.13 -3.78 0.20
C ARG A 162 -0.29 -2.67 -0.75
N GLN A 163 0.02 -2.81 -2.05
CA GLN A 163 -0.30 -1.79 -3.04
C GLN A 163 -1.81 -1.52 -3.13
N ALA A 164 -2.65 -2.56 -3.07
CA ALA A 164 -4.10 -2.42 -3.09
C ALA A 164 -4.65 -1.72 -1.84
N VAL A 165 -4.23 -2.16 -0.65
CA VAL A 165 -4.66 -1.58 0.63
C VAL A 165 -4.22 -0.11 0.73
N THR A 166 -2.96 0.20 0.44
CA THR A 166 -2.45 1.58 0.47
C THR A 166 -3.18 2.47 -0.53
N ALA A 167 -3.41 2.00 -1.76
CA ALA A 167 -4.14 2.77 -2.77
C ALA A 167 -5.60 3.01 -2.34
N LEU A 168 -6.27 2.01 -1.77
CA LEU A 168 -7.65 2.16 -1.33
C LEU A 168 -7.75 3.11 -0.14
N LYS A 169 -6.93 2.92 0.91
CA LYS A 169 -6.87 3.80 2.09
C LYS A 169 -6.67 5.26 1.71
N LYS A 170 -5.66 5.55 0.88
CA LYS A 170 -5.32 6.92 0.46
C LYS A 170 -6.48 7.63 -0.26
N ASN A 171 -7.30 6.87 -0.99
CA ASN A 171 -8.35 7.43 -1.84
C ASN A 171 -9.77 7.20 -1.32
N LEU A 172 -9.93 6.55 -0.15
CA LEU A 172 -11.24 6.16 0.38
C LEU A 172 -12.23 7.33 0.47
N PRO A 173 -11.86 8.54 0.92
CA PRO A 173 -12.79 9.66 0.98
C PRO A 173 -13.33 10.09 -0.40
N SER A 174 -12.46 10.09 -1.42
CA SER A 174 -12.86 10.42 -2.80
C SER A 174 -13.72 9.32 -3.41
N ILE A 175 -13.36 8.05 -3.17
CA ILE A 175 -14.13 6.90 -3.63
C ILE A 175 -15.51 6.89 -3.00
N HIS A 176 -15.62 7.15 -1.70
CA HIS A 176 -16.91 7.25 -1.01
C HIS A 176 -17.82 8.31 -1.64
N LYS A 177 -17.30 9.51 -1.89
CA LYS A 177 -18.06 10.58 -2.57
C LYS A 177 -18.48 10.17 -3.99
N LEU A 178 -17.59 9.53 -4.74
CA LEU A 178 -17.90 9.04 -6.08
C LEU A 178 -19.01 7.99 -6.06
N LEU A 179 -18.96 7.04 -5.12
CA LEU A 179 -20.01 6.03 -4.96
C LEU A 179 -21.35 6.67 -4.58
N GLN A 180 -21.36 7.65 -3.68
CA GLN A 180 -22.58 8.42 -3.36
C GLN A 180 -23.15 9.10 -4.60
N HIS A 181 -22.31 9.76 -5.39
CA HIS A 181 -22.71 10.34 -6.67
C HIS A 181 -23.26 9.30 -7.66
N MET A 182 -22.68 8.09 -7.70
CA MET A 182 -23.16 7.00 -8.54
C MET A 182 -24.52 6.43 -8.09
N THR A 183 -24.86 6.52 -6.80
CA THR A 183 -26.16 6.09 -6.29
C THR A 183 -27.29 7.11 -6.50
N ASP A 184 -26.95 8.37 -6.78
CA ASP A 184 -27.93 9.42 -6.99
C ASP A 184 -28.62 9.26 -8.36
N LYS A 185 -29.95 9.12 -8.33
CA LYS A 185 -30.79 8.91 -9.51
C LYS A 185 -30.71 10.07 -10.50
N SER A 186 -30.36 11.27 -10.05
CA SER A 186 -30.20 12.45 -10.92
C SER A 186 -28.99 12.36 -11.87
N ASN A 187 -28.02 11.49 -11.56
CA ASN A 187 -26.76 11.39 -12.30
C ASN A 187 -26.77 10.37 -13.45
N ASN A 188 -27.94 9.81 -13.78
CA ASN A 188 -28.17 8.96 -14.98
C ASN A 188 -27.24 7.72 -15.10
N TRP A 189 -26.77 7.17 -13.99
CA TRP A 189 -26.08 5.89 -13.98
C TRP A 189 -27.04 4.73 -14.26
N THR A 190 -26.53 3.63 -14.81
CA THR A 190 -27.33 2.42 -14.98
C THR A 190 -27.80 1.89 -13.63
N THR A 191 -28.95 1.22 -13.59
CA THR A 191 -29.46 0.60 -12.35
C THR A 191 -28.45 -0.37 -11.75
N ASP A 192 -27.74 -1.14 -12.58
CA ASP A 192 -26.65 -2.02 -12.16
C ASP A 192 -25.54 -1.24 -11.44
N THR A 193 -25.03 -0.16 -12.06
CA THR A 193 -23.97 0.67 -11.46
C THR A 193 -24.41 1.29 -10.14
N ALA A 194 -25.60 1.88 -10.09
CA ALA A 194 -26.14 2.48 -8.88
C ALA A 194 -26.31 1.43 -7.76
N SER A 195 -26.78 0.23 -8.10
CA SER A 195 -26.96 -0.86 -7.14
C SER A 195 -25.61 -1.40 -6.61
N GLY A 196 -24.63 -1.60 -7.49
CA GLY A 196 -23.29 -2.01 -7.10
C GLY A 196 -22.57 -0.95 -6.26
N ALA A 197 -22.75 0.33 -6.59
CA ALA A 197 -22.20 1.42 -5.78
C ALA A 197 -22.83 1.47 -4.38
N MET A 198 -24.14 1.23 -4.27
CA MET A 198 -24.83 1.13 -2.98
C MET A 198 -24.31 -0.05 -2.14
N ILE A 199 -24.04 -1.20 -2.77
CA ILE A 199 -23.45 -2.36 -2.08
C ILE A 199 -22.07 -2.01 -1.53
N LEU A 200 -21.19 -1.40 -2.33
CA LEU A 200 -19.86 -0.99 -1.88
C LEU A 200 -19.93 0.05 -0.76
N LEU A 201 -20.85 1.01 -0.81
CA LEU A 201 -21.04 1.97 0.29
C LEU A 201 -21.40 1.27 1.60
N ARG A 202 -22.25 0.25 1.56
CA ARG A 202 -22.64 -0.53 2.75
C ARG A 202 -21.47 -1.35 3.30
N GLN A 203 -20.50 -1.71 2.47
CA GLN A 203 -19.29 -2.42 2.91
C GLN A 203 -18.28 -1.51 3.62
N ILE A 204 -18.38 -0.18 3.46
CA ILE A 204 -17.57 0.80 4.20
C ILE A 204 -18.19 0.99 5.59
N ASP A 205 -18.17 -0.08 6.37
CA ASP A 205 -18.57 -0.08 7.77
C ASP A 205 -17.36 0.18 8.69
N PHE A 206 -17.63 0.27 9.99
CA PHE A 206 -16.58 0.51 10.99
C PHE A 206 -15.51 -0.59 10.96
N GLU A 207 -15.92 -1.86 10.85
CA GLU A 207 -15.01 -2.99 10.79
C GLU A 207 -14.06 -2.87 9.58
N PHE A 208 -14.59 -2.57 8.40
CA PHE A 208 -13.80 -2.40 7.19
C PHE A 208 -12.76 -1.28 7.34
N VAL A 209 -13.15 -0.12 7.88
CA VAL A 209 -12.23 1.01 8.08
C VAL A 209 -11.14 0.65 9.09
N CYS A 210 -11.48 -0.01 10.20
CA CYS A 210 -10.49 -0.46 11.18
C CYS A 210 -9.49 -1.47 10.59
N LEU A 211 -9.98 -2.44 9.81
CA LEU A 211 -9.14 -3.42 9.14
C LEU A 211 -8.27 -2.77 8.07
N LEU A 212 -8.80 -1.79 7.33
CA LEU A 212 -8.05 -1.05 6.32
C LEU A 212 -6.88 -0.28 6.94
N GLU A 213 -7.11 0.35 8.09
CA GLU A 213 -6.08 1.09 8.83
C GLU A 213 -5.00 0.13 9.35
N MET A 214 -5.42 -0.92 10.07
CA MET A 214 -4.55 -1.94 10.64
C MET A 214 -3.67 -2.61 9.56
N TRP A 215 -4.28 -3.09 8.48
CA TRP A 215 -3.52 -3.77 7.42
C TRP A 215 -2.62 -2.82 6.65
N SER A 216 -2.97 -1.55 6.54
CA SER A 216 -2.07 -0.56 5.93
C SER A 216 -0.75 -0.46 6.71
N GLU A 217 -0.78 -0.53 8.04
CA GLU A 217 0.43 -0.48 8.87
C GLU A 217 1.19 -1.81 8.84
N VAL A 218 0.48 -2.93 9.03
CA VAL A 218 1.09 -4.28 9.02
C VAL A 218 1.82 -4.54 7.70
N LEU A 219 1.19 -4.23 6.57
CA LEU A 219 1.80 -4.43 5.24
C LEU A 219 2.95 -3.45 4.99
N VAL A 220 2.96 -2.30 5.65
CA VAL A 220 4.12 -1.39 5.58
C VAL A 220 5.33 -2.03 6.23
N ASN A 221 5.16 -2.52 7.46
CA ASN A 221 6.22 -3.18 8.22
C ASN A 221 6.74 -4.43 7.51
N LEU A 222 5.85 -5.27 6.97
CA LEU A 222 6.24 -6.47 6.22
C LEU A 222 7.15 -6.16 5.01
N ASP A 223 6.89 -5.08 4.29
CA ASP A 223 7.75 -4.67 3.16
C ASP A 223 9.09 -4.13 3.60
N CYS A 224 9.12 -3.36 4.69
CA CYS A 224 10.37 -2.85 5.23
C CYS A 224 11.25 -4.03 5.63
N THR A 225 10.71 -5.00 6.37
CA THR A 225 11.42 -6.25 6.70
C THR A 225 11.84 -7.01 5.44
N ASN A 226 10.94 -7.17 4.46
CA ASN A 226 11.26 -7.89 3.23
C ASN A 226 12.38 -7.21 2.42
N LYS A 227 12.38 -5.87 2.32
CA LYS A 227 13.46 -5.11 1.67
C LYS A 227 14.79 -5.26 2.41
N SER A 228 14.77 -5.25 3.74
CA SER A 228 15.96 -5.50 4.56
C SER A 228 16.52 -6.91 4.34
N LEU A 229 15.65 -7.94 4.30
CA LEU A 229 16.06 -9.33 4.04
C LEU A 229 16.63 -9.53 2.63
N GLN A 230 16.23 -8.71 1.66
CA GLN A 230 16.73 -8.73 0.29
C GLN A 230 17.94 -7.80 0.08
N GLY A 231 18.38 -7.09 1.13
CA GLY A 231 19.55 -6.22 1.10
C GLY A 231 20.84 -7.02 0.91
N LYS A 232 21.79 -6.47 0.13
CA LYS A 232 23.07 -7.11 -0.21
C LYS A 232 24.00 -7.38 1.00
N SER A 233 23.66 -6.86 2.18
CA SER A 233 24.43 -6.99 3.42
C SER A 233 23.85 -7.99 4.42
N ALA A 234 22.77 -8.70 4.09
CA ALA A 234 22.24 -9.74 4.97
C ALA A 234 23.20 -10.94 4.93
N THR A 235 24.04 -11.06 5.97
CA THR A 235 24.87 -12.25 6.17
C THR A 235 23.99 -13.41 6.65
N ILE A 236 24.28 -14.59 6.12
CA ILE A 236 23.74 -15.85 6.62
C ILE A 236 24.83 -16.35 7.56
N ASP A 237 24.66 -16.08 8.84
CA ASP A 237 25.54 -16.54 9.91
C ASP A 237 25.25 -18.02 10.21
#